data_AF-A0A2V4CXI8-F1
#
_entry.id   AF-A0A2V4CXI8-F1
#
_cell.length_a   1.000
_cell.length_b   1.000
_cell.length_c   1.000
_cell.angle_alpha   90.00
_cell.angle_beta   90.00
_cell.angle_gamma   90.00
#
_symmetry.space_group_name_H-M   'P 1'
#
loop_
_entity.id
_entity.type
_entity.pdbx_description
1 polymer ?
#
loop_
_entity_poly.entity_id
_entity_poly.type
_entity_poly.pdbx_seq_one_letter_code
_entity_poly.pdbx_strand_id
1 'polypeptide(L)'
;MTFLINLFAFIGFVLSLYSFYVERKLIVSSNYHPICDINDKVSCSKAFTSRYGKLGGLPNSVYGVLFYLIIFFLVYVGNFELLFYLSLLGFLGSLVLAYLLYFKLEDFCLVCSSIYLVNFLLFLFSWIKFYG
;
A
#
# COMPACT_ATOMS: atom_id res chain seq x y z
N MET A 1 15.10 -11.15 11.40
CA MET A 1 13.88 -10.33 11.25
C MET A 1 14.07 -9.15 10.31
N THR A 2 15.17 -8.42 10.40
CA THR A 2 15.49 -7.31 9.49
C THR A 2 15.41 -7.67 8.00
N PHE A 3 15.89 -8.86 7.62
CA PHE A 3 15.77 -9.37 6.25
C PHE A 3 14.31 -9.46 5.77
N LEU A 4 13.39 -9.96 6.61
CA LEU A 4 11.97 -10.06 6.27
C LEU A 4 11.34 -8.68 6.13
N ILE A 5 11.66 -7.74 7.05
CA ILE A 5 11.18 -6.36 6.96
C ILE A 5 11.61 -5.73 5.63
N ASN A 6 12.88 -5.86 5.25
CA ASN A 6 13.39 -5.35 3.97
C ASN A 6 12.72 -6.01 2.77
N LEU A 7 12.50 -7.33 2.81
CA LEU A 7 11.82 -8.06 1.75
C LEU A 7 10.39 -7.55 1.55
N PHE A 8 9.61 -7.42 2.62
CA PHE A 8 8.23 -6.94 2.53
C PHE A 8 8.15 -5.45 2.17
N ALA A 9 9.07 -4.62 2.68
CA ALA A 9 9.17 -3.21 2.28
C ALA A 9 9.47 -3.08 0.78
N PHE A 10 10.33 -3.95 0.23
CA PHE A 10 10.61 -3.98 -1.20
C PHE A 10 9.40 -4.39 -2.04
N ILE A 11 8.68 -5.43 -1.63
CA ILE A 11 7.45 -5.85 -2.31
C ILE A 11 6.43 -4.71 -2.28
N GLY A 12 6.22 -4.09 -1.12
CA GLY A 12 5.31 -2.96 -0.98
C GLY A 12 5.69 -1.75 -1.83
N PHE A 13 6.99 -1.44 -1.92
CA PHE A 13 7.52 -0.38 -2.77
C PHE A 13 7.20 -0.63 -4.24
N VAL A 14 7.46 -1.84 -4.74
CA VAL A 14 7.16 -2.23 -6.13
C VAL A 14 5.66 -2.16 -6.42
N LEU A 15 4.82 -2.65 -5.50
CA LEU A 15 3.36 -2.56 -5.64
C LEU A 15 2.86 -1.11 -5.66
N SER A 16 3.47 -0.24 -4.85
CA SER A 16 3.12 1.19 -4.81
C SER A 16 3.55 1.91 -6.09
N LEU A 17 4.73 1.61 -6.62
CA LEU A 17 5.17 2.12 -7.92
C LEU A 17 4.26 1.66 -9.05
N TYR A 18 3.86 0.38 -9.05
CA TYR A 18 2.91 -0.13 -10.03
C TYR A 18 1.56 0.57 -9.92
N SER A 19 1.05 0.77 -8.69
CA SER A 19 -0.19 1.50 -8.44
C SER A 19 -0.11 2.93 -8.97
N PHE A 20 0.99 3.63 -8.69
CA PHE A 20 1.25 4.98 -9.20
C PHE A 20 1.28 5.02 -10.73
N TYR A 21 1.97 4.07 -11.37
CA TYR A 21 2.03 3.95 -12.82
C TYR A 21 0.64 3.75 -13.44
N VAL A 22 -0.14 2.81 -12.91
CA VAL A 22 -1.48 2.51 -13.37
C VAL A 22 -2.39 3.73 -13.22
N GLU A 23 -2.40 4.35 -12.04
CA GLU A 23 -3.19 5.54 -11.76
C GLU A 23 -2.85 6.69 -12.70
N ARG A 24 -1.57 6.96 -12.94
CA ARG A 24 -1.13 7.98 -13.90
C ARG A 24 -1.59 7.68 -15.32
N LYS A 25 -1.51 6.43 -15.76
CA LYS A 25 -2.01 6.04 -17.09
C LYS A 25 -3.51 6.18 -17.23
N LEU A 26 -4.28 5.84 -16.19
CA LEU A 26 -5.74 6.02 -16.17
C LEU A 26 -6.14 7.49 -16.29
N ILE A 27 -5.37 8.41 -15.70
CA ILE A 27 -5.62 9.86 -15.82
C ILE A 27 -5.30 10.38 -17.22
N VAL A 28 -4.24 9.86 -17.86
CA VAL A 28 -3.74 10.36 -19.15
C VAL A 28 -4.48 9.77 -20.34
N SER A 29 -4.92 8.52 -20.26
CA SER A 29 -5.51 7.78 -21.38
C SER A 29 -6.80 7.08 -20.98
N SER A 30 -7.91 7.53 -21.54
CA SER A 30 -9.24 6.92 -21.36
C SER A 30 -9.35 5.49 -21.89
N ASN A 31 -8.48 5.10 -22.83
CA ASN A 31 -8.49 3.76 -23.46
C ASN A 31 -7.54 2.78 -22.76
N TYR A 32 -6.94 3.15 -21.63
CA TYR A 32 -6.02 2.28 -20.91
C TYR A 32 -6.80 1.30 -20.03
N HIS A 33 -6.56 0.00 -20.24
CA HIS A 33 -7.08 -1.08 -19.40
C HIS A 33 -5.93 -1.73 -18.63
N PRO A 34 -5.85 -1.54 -17.30
CA PRO A 34 -4.82 -2.17 -16.49
C PRO A 34 -4.98 -3.67 -16.42
N ILE A 35 -3.87 -4.40 -16.29
CA ILE A 35 -3.87 -5.86 -16.12
C ILE A 35 -4.55 -6.29 -14.81
N CYS A 36 -4.58 -5.39 -13.81
CA CYS A 36 -5.24 -5.63 -12.54
C CYS A 36 -6.77 -5.41 -12.56
N ASP A 37 -7.34 -5.03 -13.71
CA ASP A 37 -8.79 -5.07 -13.94
C ASP A 37 -9.15 -6.42 -14.55
N ILE A 38 -9.65 -7.34 -13.73
CA ILE A 38 -9.98 -8.71 -14.15
C ILE A 38 -11.45 -8.79 -14.55
N ASN A 39 -12.33 -8.16 -13.77
CA ASN A 39 -13.77 -8.09 -14.04
C ASN A 39 -14.40 -6.92 -13.24
N ASP A 40 -15.71 -6.74 -13.35
CA ASP A 40 -16.42 -5.63 -12.70
C ASP A 40 -16.33 -5.61 -11.17
N LYS A 41 -16.06 -6.74 -10.51
CA LYS A 41 -15.91 -6.83 -9.06
C LYS A 41 -14.46 -6.97 -8.61
N VAL A 42 -13.52 -6.96 -9.56
CA VAL A 42 -12.08 -7.07 -9.32
C VAL A 42 -11.38 -6.03 -10.19
N SER A 43 -11.44 -4.77 -9.74
CA SER A 43 -10.86 -3.63 -10.48
C SER A 43 -9.92 -2.77 -9.62
N CYS A 44 -8.69 -2.59 -10.09
CA CYS A 44 -7.79 -1.59 -9.54
C CYS A 44 -8.15 -0.18 -10.03
N SER A 45 -8.69 -0.04 -11.25
CA SER A 45 -9.12 1.26 -11.78
C SER A 45 -10.18 1.90 -10.91
N LYS A 46 -11.26 1.18 -10.58
CA LYS A 46 -12.34 1.67 -9.71
C LYS A 46 -11.81 2.13 -8.36
N ALA A 47 -10.90 1.36 -7.75
CA ALA A 47 -10.26 1.75 -6.50
C ALA A 47 -9.43 3.05 -6.63
N PHE A 48 -8.57 3.15 -7.64
CA PHE A 48 -7.65 4.28 -7.82
C PHE A 48 -8.35 5.56 -8.27
N THR A 49 -9.39 5.47 -9.11
CA THR A 49 -10.16 6.64 -9.55
C THR A 49 -11.25 7.06 -8.57
N SER A 50 -11.48 6.29 -7.50
CA SER A 50 -12.47 6.64 -6.49
C SER A 50 -12.08 7.88 -5.68
N ARG A 51 -13.05 8.46 -4.99
CA ARG A 51 -12.79 9.56 -4.03
C ARG A 51 -11.84 9.17 -2.90
N TYR A 52 -11.65 7.87 -2.65
CA TYR A 52 -10.75 7.36 -1.61
C TYR A 52 -9.37 7.00 -2.14
N GLY A 53 -9.16 7.00 -3.47
CA GLY A 53 -7.85 6.79 -4.10
C GLY A 53 -6.87 7.93 -3.85
N LYS A 54 -7.35 9.05 -3.29
CA LYS A 54 -6.56 10.22 -2.92
C LYS A 54 -6.79 10.60 -1.47
N LEU A 55 -5.73 11.03 -0.81
CA LEU A 55 -5.74 11.59 0.54
C LEU A 55 -5.14 13.00 0.47
N GLY A 56 -5.88 14.02 0.95
CA GLY A 56 -5.40 15.40 0.92
C GLY A 56 -5.09 15.95 -0.48
N GLY A 57 -5.74 15.41 -1.52
CA GLY A 57 -5.50 15.78 -2.93
C GLY A 57 -4.35 15.03 -3.61
N LEU A 58 -3.53 14.28 -2.87
CA LEU A 58 -2.47 13.45 -3.41
C LEU A 58 -2.90 11.99 -3.54
N PRO A 59 -2.44 11.28 -4.59
CA PRO A 59 -2.63 9.84 -4.72
C PRO A 59 -2.15 9.02 -3.53
N ASN A 60 -2.94 8.02 -3.10
CA ASN A 60 -2.52 7.05 -2.09
C ASN A 60 -1.24 6.31 -2.49
N SER A 61 -1.06 6.08 -3.80
CA SER A 61 0.12 5.44 -4.37
C SER A 61 1.42 6.21 -4.06
N VAL A 62 1.38 7.56 -4.03
CA VAL A 62 2.52 8.41 -3.65
C VAL A 62 2.85 8.25 -2.17
N TYR A 63 1.84 8.23 -1.30
CA TYR A 63 2.05 7.96 0.13
C TYR A 63 2.65 6.58 0.35
N GLY A 64 2.21 5.56 -0.40
CA GLY A 64 2.81 4.22 -0.36
C GLY A 64 4.28 4.23 -0.73
N VAL A 65 4.65 4.85 -1.86
CA VAL A 65 6.05 4.96 -2.30
C VAL A 65 6.92 5.61 -1.21
N LEU A 66 6.48 6.75 -0.67
CA LEU A 66 7.21 7.45 0.38
C LEU A 66 7.31 6.64 1.67
N PHE A 67 6.21 5.99 2.07
CA PHE A 67 6.17 5.13 3.25
C PHE A 67 7.23 4.03 3.18
N TYR A 68 7.30 3.27 2.08
CA TYR A 68 8.28 2.18 1.98
C TYR A 68 9.72 2.68 1.89
N LEU A 69 9.97 3.84 1.27
CA LEU A 69 11.29 4.49 1.29
C LEU A 69 11.72 4.89 2.71
N ILE A 70 10.80 5.43 3.51
CA ILE A 70 11.05 5.76 4.91
C ILE A 70 11.33 4.49 5.70
N ILE A 71 10.58 3.40 5.49
CA ILE A 71 10.84 2.12 6.16
C ILE A 71 12.26 1.62 5.85
N PHE A 72 12.72 1.66 4.60
CA PHE A 72 14.10 1.30 4.25
C PHE A 72 15.14 2.15 4.99
N PHE A 73 14.91 3.46 5.02
CA PHE A 73 15.79 4.38 5.73
C PHE A 73 15.85 4.08 7.23
N LEU A 74 14.70 3.79 7.87
CA LEU A 74 14.64 3.45 9.29
C LEU A 74 15.31 2.12 9.60
N VAL A 75 15.20 1.12 8.72
CA VAL A 75 15.96 -0.12 8.85
C VAL A 75 17.46 0.15 8.79
N TYR A 76 17.91 1.00 7.86
CA TYR A 76 19.33 1.32 7.67
C TYR A 76 19.92 2.07 8.88
N VAL A 77 19.20 3.07 9.42
CA VAL A 77 19.62 3.83 10.61
C VAL A 77 19.44 3.01 11.90
N GLY A 78 18.66 1.93 11.87
CA GLY A 78 18.40 1.07 13.01
C GLY A 78 17.38 1.62 14.02
N ASN A 79 16.56 2.59 13.62
CA ASN A 79 15.51 3.14 14.48
C ASN A 79 14.24 2.28 14.43
N PHE A 80 14.27 1.16 15.18
CA PHE A 80 13.18 0.18 15.18
C PHE A 80 11.92 0.64 15.93
N GLU A 81 12.05 1.60 16.86
CA GLU A 81 10.91 2.19 17.56
C GLU A 81 10.01 2.98 16.60
N LEU A 82 10.60 3.92 15.85
CA LEU A 82 9.86 4.70 14.87
C LEU A 82 9.32 3.82 13.73
N LEU A 83 10.10 2.81 13.31
CA LEU A 83 9.68 1.83 12.31
C LEU A 83 8.44 1.06 12.78
N PHE A 84 8.40 0.67 14.05
CA PHE A 84 7.24 0.01 14.64
C PHE A 84 5.99 0.89 14.62
N TYR A 85 6.08 2.12 15.13
CA TYR A 85 4.94 3.05 15.14
C TYR A 85 4.46 3.39 13.73
N LEU A 86 5.38 3.59 12.79
CA LEU A 86 5.03 3.86 11.40
C LEU A 86 4.34 2.66 10.75
N SER A 87 4.82 1.44 11.00
CA SER A 87 4.20 0.21 10.51
C SER A 87 2.81 -0.02 11.11
N LEU A 88 2.61 0.30 12.38
CA LEU A 88 1.29 0.28 13.04
C LEU A 88 0.33 1.25 12.35
N LEU A 89 0.76 2.50 12.07
CA LEU A 89 -0.05 3.47 11.32
C LEU A 89 -0.38 2.97 9.92
N GLY A 90 0.58 2.39 9.20
CA GLY A 90 0.36 1.79 7.88
C GLY A 90 -0.65 0.64 7.91
N PHE A 91 -0.60 -0.21 8.93
CA PHE A 91 -1.57 -1.29 9.13
C PHE A 91 -2.98 -0.76 9.43
N LEU A 92 -3.11 0.20 10.35
CA LEU A 92 -4.40 0.82 10.67
C LEU A 92 -5.00 1.55 9.46
N GLY A 93 -4.18 2.29 8.71
CA GLY A 93 -4.59 2.90 7.44
C GLY A 93 -5.07 1.87 6.42
N SER A 94 -4.40 0.71 6.35
CA SER A 94 -4.81 -0.39 5.48
C SER A 94 -6.16 -0.98 5.88
N LEU A 95 -6.47 -1.10 7.18
CA LEU A 95 -7.79 -1.54 7.63
C LEU A 95 -8.90 -0.56 7.22
N VAL A 96 -8.63 0.74 7.33
CA VAL A 96 -9.58 1.78 6.89
C VAL A 96 -9.80 1.70 5.38
N LEU A 97 -8.74 1.63 4.58
CA LEU A 97 -8.85 1.52 3.12
C LEU A 97 -9.49 0.20 2.68
N ALA A 98 -9.21 -0.91 3.37
CA ALA A 98 -9.88 -2.19 3.13
C ALA A 98 -11.37 -2.10 3.42
N TYR A 99 -11.78 -1.46 4.52
CA TYR A 99 -13.18 -1.22 4.82
C TYR A 99 -13.86 -0.41 3.71
N LEU A 100 -13.24 0.69 3.27
CA LEU A 100 -13.78 1.52 2.20
C LEU A 100 -13.88 0.76 0.88
N LEU A 101 -12.86 -0.02 0.53
CA LEU A 101 -12.82 -0.80 -0.70
C LEU A 101 -13.92 -1.88 -0.72
N TYR A 102 -14.01 -2.70 0.33
CA TYR A 102 -14.92 -3.85 0.33
C TYR A 102 -16.37 -3.49 0.66
N PHE A 103 -16.61 -2.47 1.51
CA PHE A 103 -17.97 -2.16 1.98
C PHE A 103 -18.56 -0.87 1.37
N LYS A 104 -17.75 0.09 0.93
CA LYS A 104 -18.26 1.31 0.29
C LYS A 104 -18.18 1.27 -1.23
N LEU A 105 -17.11 0.66 -1.76
CA LEU A 105 -16.94 0.48 -3.21
C LEU A 105 -17.49 -0.85 -3.70
N GLU A 106 -17.64 -1.84 -2.82
CA GLU A 106 -18.07 -3.20 -3.16
C GLU A 106 -17.21 -3.84 -4.26
N ASP A 107 -15.90 -3.60 -4.19
CA ASP A 107 -14.92 -4.02 -5.20
C ASP A 107 -13.70 -4.70 -4.55
N PHE A 108 -12.99 -5.53 -5.31
CA PHE A 108 -11.79 -6.22 -4.86
C PHE A 108 -10.57 -5.83 -5.70
N CYS A 109 -9.77 -4.89 -5.19
CA CYS A 109 -8.52 -4.49 -5.83
C CYS A 109 -7.36 -5.41 -5.37
N LEU A 110 -6.93 -6.34 -6.24
CA LEU A 110 -5.85 -7.32 -5.93
C LEU A 110 -4.54 -6.66 -5.46
N VAL A 111 -4.16 -5.55 -6.11
CA VAL A 111 -2.95 -4.79 -5.78
C VAL A 111 -3.06 -4.17 -4.38
N CYS A 112 -4.21 -3.54 -4.10
CA CYS A 112 -4.50 -2.92 -2.82
C CYS A 112 -4.52 -3.97 -1.70
N SER A 113 -5.19 -5.10 -1.90
CA SER A 113 -5.23 -6.22 -0.96
C SER A 113 -3.84 -6.77 -0.67
N SER A 114 -2.97 -6.84 -1.69
CA SER A 114 -1.57 -7.23 -1.53
C SER A 114 -0.78 -6.23 -0.69
N ILE A 115 -0.97 -4.92 -0.91
CA ILE A 115 -0.38 -3.86 -0.07
C ILE A 115 -0.86 -3.95 1.38
N TYR A 116 -2.15 -4.24 1.62
CA TYR A 116 -2.69 -4.40 2.97
C TYR A 116 -2.06 -5.59 3.69
N LEU A 117 -1.87 -6.71 2.99
CA LEU A 117 -1.18 -7.88 3.53
C LEU A 117 0.28 -7.55 3.84
N VAL A 118 0.98 -6.86 2.95
CA VAL A 118 2.36 -6.40 3.17
C VAL A 118 2.45 -5.52 4.43
N ASN A 119 1.53 -4.57 4.60
CA ASN A 119 1.53 -3.68 5.77
C ASN A 119 1.24 -4.42 7.08
N PHE A 120 0.34 -5.40 7.06
CA PHE A 120 0.11 -6.28 8.20
C PHE A 120 1.38 -7.07 8.57
N LEU A 121 2.06 -7.67 7.58
CA LEU A 121 3.29 -8.42 7.79
C LEU A 121 4.43 -7.53 8.29
N LEU A 122 4.58 -6.32 7.74
CA LEU A 122 5.53 -5.33 8.24
C LEU A 122 5.25 -4.99 9.70
N PHE A 123 4.00 -4.70 10.07
CA PHE A 123 3.63 -4.47 11.47
C PHE A 123 4.00 -5.66 12.37
N LEU A 124 3.66 -6.88 11.96
CA LEU A 124 3.95 -8.09 12.72
C LEU A 124 5.45 -8.29 12.96
N PHE A 125 6.27 -8.22 11.90
CA PHE A 125 7.71 -8.41 12.03
C PHE A 125 8.40 -7.26 12.78
N SER A 126 7.87 -6.04 12.67
CA SER A 126 8.35 -4.89 13.43
C SER A 126 8.03 -5.02 14.91
N TRP A 127 6.82 -5.47 15.26
CA TRP A 127 6.42 -5.77 16.64
C TRP A 127 7.35 -6.81 17.27
N ILE A 128 7.58 -7.94 16.56
CA ILE A 128 8.49 -9.00 17.04
C ILE A 128 9.91 -8.48 17.24
N LYS A 129 10.39 -7.58 16.36
CA LYS A 129 11.74 -7.02 16.44
C LYS A 129 11.89 -5.98 17.57
N PHE A 130 10.82 -5.29 17.94
CA PHE A 130 10.84 -4.24 18.97
C PHE A 130 10.66 -4.81 20.38
N TYR A 131 9.78 -5.80 20.56
CA TYR A 131 9.46 -6.39 21.86
C TYR A 131 10.19 -7.71 22.16
N GLY A 132 10.83 -8.34 21.16
CA GLY A 132 11.59 -9.59 21.31
C GLY A 132 13.07 -9.38 21.14
#